data_AF-A0A3D2W0J2-F1
#
_entry.id   AF-A0A3D2W0J2-F1
#
_cell.length_a   1.000
_cell.length_b   1.000
_cell.length_c   1.000
_cell.angle_alpha   90.00
_cell.angle_beta   90.00
_cell.angle_gamma   90.00
#
_symmetry.space_group_name_H-M   'P 1'
#
loop_
_entity.id
_entity.type
_entity.pdbx_description
1 polymer ?
#
loop_
_entity_poly.entity_id
_entity_poly.type
_entity_poly.pdbx_seq_one_letter_code
_entity_poly.pdbx_strand_id
1 'polypeptide(L)'
;MARAQAGRVDGVTFHTPAPITRYRAAMFARLALCAIAAAAFAAPASAQEQRPAGQQQGQEGPVTGEVWYENQLSELAEVLGGAHYLRITCEGRRDQRWRDYMREVIAREPKHNALMVEAFNRGYREEESRFAQCDEIARQVEAELRARGLRVSQGLRARHAE
;
A
#
# COMPACT_ATOMS: atom_id res chain seq x y z
N MET A 1 63.77 13.21 -35.52
CA MET A 1 63.15 14.41 -36.13
C MET A 1 61.73 14.00 -36.54
N ALA A 2 60.59 14.58 -36.16
CA ALA A 2 60.24 15.79 -35.43
C ALA A 2 58.98 15.52 -34.56
N ARG A 3 58.73 16.43 -33.62
CA ARG A 3 57.68 16.41 -32.60
C ARG A 3 56.39 17.10 -33.09
N ALA A 4 55.26 16.68 -32.48
CA ALA A 4 54.02 17.43 -32.21
C ALA A 4 53.07 17.68 -33.43
N GLN A 5 51.75 17.76 -33.30
CA GLN A 5 50.96 18.34 -32.20
C GLN A 5 49.58 17.69 -32.02
N ALA A 6 49.17 17.63 -30.74
CA ALA A 6 47.80 17.41 -30.32
C ALA A 6 46.99 18.71 -30.47
N GLY A 7 45.90 18.64 -31.22
CA GLY A 7 44.84 19.65 -31.19
C GLY A 7 43.81 19.29 -30.13
N ARG A 8 43.83 20.01 -29.00
CA ARG A 8 42.78 19.97 -27.97
C ARG A 8 41.87 21.18 -28.20
N VAL A 9 40.60 20.92 -28.46
CA VAL A 9 39.50 21.88 -28.29
C VAL A 9 38.33 21.09 -27.69
N ASP A 10 38.09 21.36 -26.41
CA ASP A 10 36.79 21.33 -25.72
C ASP A 10 35.99 20.01 -25.72
N GLY A 11 36.49 19.04 -24.94
CA GLY A 11 35.77 18.58 -23.74
C GLY A 11 34.35 18.00 -23.83
N VAL A 12 33.81 17.67 -25.00
CA VAL A 12 32.52 16.96 -25.11
C VAL A 12 32.67 15.70 -25.96
N THR A 13 32.81 14.55 -25.30
CA THR A 13 32.67 13.24 -25.94
C THR A 13 31.18 12.96 -26.18
N PHE A 14 30.74 13.09 -27.42
CA PHE A 14 29.45 12.56 -27.86
C PHE A 14 29.56 11.03 -28.00
N HIS A 15 28.81 10.28 -27.18
CA HIS A 15 28.62 8.85 -27.40
C HIS A 15 27.63 8.64 -28.56
N THR A 16 28.06 7.91 -29.58
CA THR A 16 27.21 7.47 -30.70
C THR A 16 26.27 6.37 -30.20
N PRO A 17 24.92 6.50 -30.30
CA PRO A 17 24.04 5.37 -30.04
C PRO A 17 24.13 4.34 -31.18
N ALA A 18 24.20 3.06 -30.83
CA ALA A 18 24.25 1.93 -31.76
C ALA A 18 22.96 1.82 -32.61
N PRO A 19 23.02 1.24 -33.83
CA PRO A 19 21.85 1.13 -34.71
C PRO A 19 20.81 0.12 -34.19
N ILE A 20 19.54 0.54 -34.16
CA ILE A 20 18.33 -0.16 -33.65
C ILE A 20 17.88 -1.31 -34.59
N THR A 21 18.79 -1.90 -35.36
CA THR A 21 18.44 -2.84 -36.46
C THR A 21 18.34 -4.29 -36.01
N ARG A 22 18.61 -4.61 -34.73
CA ARG A 22 18.65 -6.01 -34.23
C ARG A 22 17.33 -6.55 -33.66
N TYR A 23 16.28 -5.74 -33.55
CA TYR A 23 15.01 -6.14 -32.91
C TYR A 23 13.84 -6.37 -33.87
N ARG A 24 14.08 -6.60 -35.17
CA ARG A 24 13.00 -6.94 -36.14
C ARG A 24 12.89 -8.41 -36.53
N ALA A 25 13.87 -9.25 -36.15
CA ALA A 25 13.91 -10.66 -36.56
C ALA A 25 13.26 -11.65 -35.55
N ALA A 26 12.98 -11.22 -34.32
CA ALA A 26 12.45 -12.09 -33.27
C ALA A 26 10.90 -12.07 -33.14
N MET A 27 10.18 -11.46 -34.10
CA MET A 27 8.73 -11.32 -34.04
C MET A 27 7.97 -12.35 -34.91
N PHE A 28 8.65 -13.09 -35.79
CA PHE A 28 8.02 -14.09 -36.67
C PHE A 28 8.29 -15.55 -36.30
N ALA A 29 9.06 -15.83 -35.24
CA ALA A 29 9.37 -17.20 -34.78
C ALA A 29 8.44 -17.70 -33.65
N ARG A 30 7.28 -17.09 -33.46
CA ARG A 30 6.26 -17.52 -32.46
C ARG A 30 4.93 -17.99 -33.07
N LEU A 31 4.82 -18.04 -34.39
CA LEU A 31 3.57 -18.38 -35.10
C LEU A 31 3.54 -19.79 -35.71
N ALA A 32 4.56 -20.62 -35.51
CA ALA A 32 4.65 -21.97 -36.07
C ALA A 32 4.90 -23.06 -35.02
N LEU A 33 4.32 -22.90 -33.82
CA LEU A 33 4.31 -23.95 -32.78
C LEU A 33 2.91 -24.13 -32.19
N CYS A 34 1.88 -24.09 -33.05
CA CYS A 34 0.46 -24.21 -32.64
C CYS A 34 -0.31 -25.33 -33.37
N ALA A 35 0.34 -26.25 -34.09
CA ALA A 35 -0.40 -27.14 -35.02
C ALA A 35 -0.23 -28.66 -34.83
N ILE A 36 0.52 -29.18 -33.85
CA ILE A 36 0.64 -30.66 -33.68
C ILE A 36 0.66 -31.05 -32.19
N ALA A 37 -0.50 -30.99 -31.54
CA ALA A 37 -0.82 -31.78 -30.35
C ALA A 37 -2.35 -31.94 -30.18
N ALA A 38 -3.08 -31.97 -31.30
CA ALA A 38 -4.49 -32.31 -31.34
C ALA A 38 -4.65 -33.82 -31.53
N ALA A 39 -4.48 -34.59 -30.46
CA ALA A 39 -5.05 -35.93 -30.29
C ALA A 39 -4.75 -36.44 -28.89
N ALA A 40 -5.79 -36.91 -28.20
CA ALA A 40 -5.77 -37.72 -26.97
C ALA A 40 -6.06 -37.02 -25.64
N PHE A 41 -7.24 -36.41 -25.48
CA PHE A 41 -7.99 -36.51 -24.21
C PHE A 41 -9.50 -36.54 -24.50
N ALA A 42 -9.96 -37.67 -25.03
CA ALA A 42 -11.34 -38.11 -24.84
C ALA A 42 -11.38 -38.91 -23.53
N ALA A 43 -11.89 -38.29 -22.46
CA ALA A 43 -12.25 -38.95 -21.21
C ALA A 43 -13.62 -38.40 -20.73
N PRO A 44 -14.48 -39.25 -20.15
CA PRO A 44 -15.91 -39.04 -20.13
C PRO A 44 -16.35 -37.99 -19.11
N ALA A 45 -17.39 -37.26 -19.48
CA ALA A 45 -18.19 -36.47 -18.56
C ALA A 45 -18.87 -37.40 -17.54
N SER A 46 -18.48 -37.35 -16.28
CA SER A 46 -19.30 -37.78 -15.15
C SER A 46 -18.84 -37.12 -13.85
N ALA A 47 -19.81 -36.64 -13.08
CA ALA A 47 -19.72 -36.09 -11.72
C ALA A 47 -19.05 -34.70 -11.56
N GLN A 48 -19.68 -33.65 -12.11
CA GLN A 48 -19.71 -32.39 -11.36
C GLN A 48 -20.69 -32.57 -10.20
N GLU A 49 -20.18 -33.01 -9.05
CA GLU A 49 -20.86 -32.76 -7.78
C GLU A 49 -20.91 -31.24 -7.60
N GLN A 50 -22.09 -30.69 -7.82
CA GLN A 50 -22.42 -29.30 -7.59
C GLN A 50 -22.17 -29.02 -6.12
N ARG A 51 -20.95 -28.55 -5.78
CA ARG A 51 -20.68 -27.98 -4.46
C ARG A 51 -21.74 -26.91 -4.23
N PRO A 52 -22.55 -26.99 -3.17
CA PRO A 52 -23.56 -25.98 -2.91
C PRO A 52 -22.84 -24.63 -2.77
N ALA A 53 -23.23 -23.68 -3.63
CA ALA A 53 -22.87 -22.28 -3.51
C ALA A 53 -23.53 -21.75 -2.24
N GLY A 54 -22.82 -21.86 -1.12
CA GLY A 54 -23.36 -21.53 0.19
C GLY A 54 -22.37 -21.81 1.30
N GLN A 55 -21.12 -21.32 1.19
CA GLN A 55 -20.22 -21.18 2.32
C GLN A 55 -18.98 -20.36 1.93
N GLN A 56 -19.13 -19.04 2.02
CA GLN A 56 -18.08 -18.10 2.40
C GLN A 56 -18.73 -16.74 2.68
N GLN A 57 -19.75 -16.76 3.53
CA GLN A 57 -19.99 -15.63 4.43
C GLN A 57 -19.28 -16.03 5.71
N GLY A 58 -18.21 -15.31 6.04
CA GLY A 58 -17.48 -15.50 7.28
C GLY A 58 -18.48 -15.52 8.43
N GLN A 59 -18.34 -16.53 9.27
CA GLN A 59 -19.08 -16.64 10.50
C GLN A 59 -18.72 -15.44 11.38
N GLU A 60 -19.59 -14.42 11.41
CA GLU A 60 -19.62 -13.44 12.49
C GLU A 60 -20.14 -14.15 13.74
N GLY A 61 -19.31 -14.99 14.34
CA GLY A 61 -19.49 -15.39 15.73
C GLY A 61 -19.36 -14.15 16.62
N PRO A 62 -19.88 -14.15 17.86
CA PRO A 62 -19.74 -13.02 18.76
C PRO A 62 -18.25 -12.66 18.85
N VAL A 63 -17.89 -11.47 18.36
CA VAL A 63 -16.55 -10.92 18.50
C VAL A 63 -16.27 -10.92 20.01
N THR A 64 -15.31 -11.73 20.46
CA THR A 64 -14.94 -11.71 21.87
C THR A 64 -14.55 -10.27 22.24
N GLY A 65 -14.78 -9.87 23.49
CA GLY A 65 -14.49 -8.50 23.93
C GLY A 65 -13.04 -8.08 23.68
N GLU A 66 -12.09 -9.02 23.63
CA GLU A 66 -10.70 -8.76 23.24
C GLU A 66 -10.55 -8.46 21.76
N VAL A 67 -11.09 -9.29 20.86
CA VAL A 67 -10.96 -9.10 19.40
C VAL A 67 -11.57 -7.75 18.97
N TRP A 68 -12.70 -7.35 19.54
CA TRP A 68 -13.27 -6.03 19.27
C TRP A 68 -12.31 -4.92 19.73
N TYR A 69 -11.65 -5.10 20.88
CA TYR A 69 -10.74 -4.10 21.43
C TYR A 69 -9.54 -3.89 20.52
N GLU A 70 -8.92 -4.99 20.09
CA GLU A 70 -7.80 -4.99 19.15
C GLU A 70 -8.18 -4.32 17.82
N ASN A 71 -9.39 -4.58 17.32
CA ASN A 71 -9.91 -3.93 16.13
C ASN A 71 -10.08 -2.42 16.31
N GLN A 72 -10.64 -1.96 17.43
CA GLN A 72 -10.78 -0.53 17.70
C GLN A 72 -9.43 0.16 17.90
N LEU A 73 -8.46 -0.48 18.56
CA LEU A 73 -7.10 0.04 18.68
C LEU A 73 -6.41 0.14 17.32
N SER A 74 -6.59 -0.87 16.47
CA SER A 74 -6.07 -0.88 15.11
C SER A 74 -6.69 0.24 14.27
N GLU A 75 -8.02 0.39 14.30
CA GLU A 75 -8.73 1.45 13.58
C GLU A 75 -8.27 2.85 14.04
N LEU A 76 -8.15 3.04 15.37
CA LEU A 76 -7.66 4.31 15.92
C LEU A 76 -6.25 4.62 15.41
N ALA A 77 -5.35 3.65 15.50
CA ALA A 77 -3.96 3.83 15.11
C ALA A 77 -3.82 4.11 13.61
N GLU A 78 -4.57 3.41 12.76
CA GLU A 78 -4.59 3.62 11.32
C GLU A 78 -5.07 5.02 10.95
N VAL A 79 -6.16 5.48 11.57
CA VAL A 79 -6.68 6.85 11.38
C VAL A 79 -5.66 7.90 11.80
N LEU A 80 -4.97 7.69 12.93
CA LEU A 80 -3.93 8.61 13.40
C LEU A 80 -2.72 8.64 12.45
N GLY A 81 -2.38 7.50 11.83
CA GLY A 81 -1.32 7.39 10.83
C GLY A 81 -1.61 8.21 9.57
N GLY A 82 -2.80 8.03 8.99
CA GLY A 82 -3.23 8.78 7.82
C GLY A 82 -3.36 10.29 8.11
N ALA A 83 -3.95 10.65 9.26
CA ALA A 83 -4.05 12.03 9.70
C ALA A 83 -2.66 12.66 9.92
N HIS A 84 -1.68 11.89 10.42
CA HIS A 84 -0.31 12.37 10.58
C HIS A 84 0.31 12.72 9.24
N TYR A 85 0.21 11.84 8.24
CA TYR A 85 0.75 12.09 6.90
C TYR A 85 0.17 13.38 6.31
N LEU A 86 -1.16 13.49 6.27
CA LEU A 86 -1.82 14.66 5.67
C LEU A 86 -1.44 15.95 6.41
N ARG A 87 -1.34 15.90 7.74
CA ARG A 87 -0.98 17.06 8.55
C ARG A 87 0.46 17.53 8.30
N ILE A 88 1.45 16.64 8.20
CA ILE A 88 2.83 17.05 7.88
C ILE A 88 2.98 17.51 6.42
N THR A 89 2.13 17.02 5.52
CA THR A 89 2.07 17.44 4.12
C THR A 89 1.45 18.83 3.99
N CYS A 90 0.43 19.16 4.79
CA CYS A 90 -0.29 20.44 4.75
C CYS A 90 0.28 21.55 5.63
N GLU A 91 0.76 21.21 6.83
CA GLU A 91 1.21 22.17 7.86
C GLU A 91 2.74 22.14 8.06
N GLY A 92 3.42 21.17 7.44
CA GLY A 92 4.86 21.00 7.49
C GLY A 92 5.34 19.98 8.54
N ARG A 93 6.56 19.46 8.32
CA ARG A 93 7.13 18.32 9.06
C ARG A 93 7.31 18.51 10.57
N ARG A 94 7.21 19.74 11.08
CA ARG A 94 7.32 20.03 12.52
C ARG A 94 6.03 19.73 13.28
N ASP A 95 4.90 19.54 12.60
CA ASP A 95 3.65 19.17 13.27
C ASP A 95 3.67 17.67 13.62
N GLN A 96 3.99 17.38 14.88
CA GLN A 96 4.13 16.01 15.39
C GLN A 96 2.93 15.57 16.24
N ARG A 97 1.86 16.36 16.27
CA ARG A 97 0.71 16.19 17.18
C ARG A 97 0.16 14.76 17.19
N TRP A 98 -0.11 14.19 16.02
CA TRP A 98 -0.70 12.85 15.90
C TRP A 98 0.29 11.74 16.29
N ARG A 99 1.57 11.91 15.97
CA ARG A 99 2.61 10.96 16.35
C ARG A 99 2.87 11.00 17.87
N ASP A 100 2.80 12.16 18.49
CA ASP A 100 2.91 12.33 19.94
C ASP A 100 1.72 11.68 20.64
N TYR A 101 0.50 11.95 20.18
CA TYR A 101 -0.72 11.32 20.70
C TYR A 101 -0.67 9.80 20.59
N MET A 102 -0.26 9.25 19.44
CA MET A 102 -0.12 7.80 19.26
C MET A 102 0.90 7.20 20.23
N ARG A 103 2.01 7.89 20.52
CA ARG A 103 3.00 7.45 21.52
C ARG A 103 2.39 7.36 22.92
N GLU A 104 1.53 8.30 23.30
CA GLU A 104 0.82 8.24 24.57
C GLU A 104 -0.17 7.08 24.65
N VAL A 105 -0.89 6.78 23.55
CA VAL A 105 -1.79 5.63 23.47
C VAL A 105 -0.99 4.33 23.62
N ILE A 106 0.12 4.19 22.88
CA ILE A 106 1.01 3.03 22.98
C ILE A 106 1.57 2.83 24.39
N ALA A 107 1.90 3.92 25.10
CA ALA A 107 2.39 3.84 26.47
C ALA A 107 1.33 3.28 27.45
N ARG A 108 0.03 3.47 27.15
CA ARG A 108 -1.09 2.93 27.94
C ARG A 108 -1.44 1.49 27.55
N GLU A 109 -1.21 1.11 26.30
CA GLU A 109 -1.55 -0.21 25.74
C GLU A 109 -0.31 -1.03 25.33
N PRO A 110 0.59 -1.40 26.26
CA PRO A 110 1.87 -2.03 25.92
C PRO A 110 1.71 -3.42 25.29
N LYS A 111 0.59 -4.13 25.56
CA LYS A 111 0.31 -5.46 24.99
C LYS A 111 0.01 -5.41 23.49
N HIS A 112 -0.53 -4.29 23.00
CA HIS A 112 -0.98 -4.11 21.62
C HIS A 112 -0.08 -3.19 20.81
N ASN A 113 1.14 -2.92 21.29
CA ASN A 113 2.11 -2.01 20.66
C ASN A 113 2.36 -2.35 19.18
N ALA A 114 2.74 -3.61 18.90
CA ALA A 114 3.09 -4.04 17.54
C ALA A 114 1.91 -3.85 16.57
N LEU A 115 0.71 -4.25 17.00
CA LEU A 115 -0.54 -4.10 16.26
C LEU A 115 -0.80 -2.64 15.89
N MET A 116 -0.73 -1.74 16.88
CA MET A 116 -0.99 -0.32 16.66
C MET A 116 0.09 0.35 15.81
N VAL A 117 1.36 0.00 16.00
CA VAL A 117 2.46 0.53 15.18
C VAL A 117 2.29 0.11 13.72
N GLU A 118 1.95 -1.15 13.48
CA GLU A 118 1.65 -1.64 12.14
C GLU A 118 0.47 -0.87 11.52
N ALA A 119 -0.64 -0.74 12.25
CA ALA A 119 -1.82 -0.03 11.78
C ALA A 119 -1.55 1.44 11.48
N PHE A 120 -0.83 2.14 12.35
CA PHE A 120 -0.38 3.51 12.11
C PHE A 120 0.43 3.62 10.83
N ASN A 121 1.37 2.70 10.61
CA ASN A 121 2.18 2.70 9.40
C ASN A 121 1.33 2.43 8.15
N ARG A 122 0.36 1.50 8.21
CA ARG A 122 -0.56 1.26 7.08
C ARG A 122 -1.32 2.54 6.72
N GLY A 123 -1.96 3.19 7.69
CA GLY A 123 -2.72 4.42 7.44
C GLY A 123 -1.85 5.56 6.91
N TYR A 124 -0.61 5.69 7.41
CA TYR A 124 0.36 6.65 6.86
C TYR A 124 0.67 6.36 5.39
N ARG A 125 0.97 5.11 5.03
CA ARG A 125 1.31 4.71 3.66
C ARG A 125 0.13 4.82 2.70
N GLU A 126 -1.07 4.55 3.18
CA GLU A 126 -2.31 4.72 2.41
C GLU A 126 -2.44 6.17 1.91
N GLU A 127 -2.39 7.14 2.84
CA GLU A 127 -2.51 8.55 2.45
C GLU A 127 -1.27 9.06 1.69
N GLU A 128 -0.07 8.53 1.98
CA GLU A 128 1.15 8.82 1.21
C GLU A 128 1.04 8.41 -0.25
N SER A 129 0.45 7.25 -0.53
CA SER A 129 0.25 6.78 -1.89
C SER A 129 -0.77 7.62 -2.69
N ARG A 130 -1.67 8.31 -1.98
CA ARG A 130 -2.80 9.04 -2.56
C ARG A 130 -2.52 10.54 -2.75
N PHE A 131 -1.76 11.14 -1.83
CA PHE A 131 -1.57 12.59 -1.78
C PHE A 131 -0.09 12.97 -1.77
N ALA A 132 0.48 13.33 -2.92
CA ALA A 132 1.87 13.79 -3.02
C ALA A 132 2.10 15.21 -2.48
N GLN A 133 1.04 16.02 -2.40
CA GLN A 133 1.06 17.41 -1.95
C GLN A 133 -0.26 17.76 -1.24
N CYS A 134 -0.28 18.88 -0.53
CA CYS A 134 -1.51 19.37 0.08
C CYS A 134 -2.37 20.11 -0.94
N ASP A 135 -3.59 19.62 -1.15
CA ASP A 135 -4.67 20.29 -1.87
C ASP A 135 -5.95 20.33 -1.02
N GLU A 136 -7.05 20.85 -1.56
CA GLU A 136 -8.32 20.95 -0.83
C GLU A 136 -8.87 19.58 -0.44
N ILE A 137 -8.70 18.56 -1.29
CA ILE A 137 -9.17 17.20 -1.02
C ILE A 137 -8.37 16.60 0.14
N ALA A 138 -7.05 16.77 0.16
CA ALA A 138 -6.20 16.34 1.27
C ALA A 138 -6.64 16.95 2.61
N ARG A 139 -6.98 18.24 2.62
CA ARG A 139 -7.49 18.93 3.83
C ARG A 139 -8.84 18.38 4.27
N GLN A 140 -9.72 18.10 3.32
CA GLN A 140 -11.01 17.48 3.61
C GLN A 140 -10.82 16.07 4.19
N VAL A 141 -9.97 15.23 3.59
CA VAL A 141 -9.68 13.88 4.10
C VAL A 141 -9.06 13.94 5.51
N GLU A 142 -8.16 14.89 5.79
CA GLU A 142 -7.65 15.09 7.16
C GLU A 142 -8.80 15.37 8.14
N ALA A 143 -9.77 16.21 7.75
CA ALA A 143 -10.94 16.51 8.59
C ALA A 143 -11.81 15.27 8.83
N GLU A 144 -12.03 14.45 7.81
CA GLU A 144 -12.79 13.21 7.91
C GLU A 144 -12.11 12.17 8.80
N LEU A 145 -10.79 12.01 8.67
CA LEU A 145 -9.98 11.15 9.54
C LEU A 145 -10.06 11.64 10.99
N ARG A 146 -9.94 12.94 11.25
CA ARG A 146 -10.09 13.51 12.60
C ARG A 146 -11.47 13.18 13.20
N ALA A 147 -12.53 13.32 12.42
CA ALA A 147 -13.89 12.99 12.87
C ALA A 147 -14.05 11.48 13.14
N ARG A 148 -13.46 10.62 12.30
CA ARG A 148 -13.44 9.16 12.52
C ARG A 148 -12.69 8.79 13.79
N GLY A 149 -11.50 9.34 13.99
CA GLY A 149 -10.68 9.09 15.18
C GLY A 149 -11.39 9.48 16.48
N LEU A 150 -12.16 10.57 16.46
CA LEU A 150 -13.02 10.94 17.59
C LEU A 150 -14.08 9.88 17.89
N ARG A 151 -14.79 9.38 16.87
CA ARG A 151 -15.81 8.32 17.05
C ARG A 151 -15.20 7.04 17.61
N VAL A 152 -14.08 6.59 17.07
CA VAL A 152 -13.37 5.39 17.56
C VAL A 152 -12.93 5.56 19.01
N SER A 153 -12.35 6.72 19.34
CA SER A 153 -11.92 7.03 20.70
C SER A 153 -13.08 7.06 21.69
N GLN A 154 -14.25 7.57 21.27
CA GLN A 154 -15.46 7.56 22.09
C GLN A 154 -15.98 6.13 22.33
N GLY A 155 -15.95 5.28 21.30
CA GLY A 155 -16.31 3.86 21.42
C GLY A 155 -15.41 3.12 22.41
N LEU A 156 -14.09 3.32 22.31
CA LEU A 156 -13.12 2.76 23.26
C LEU A 156 -13.42 3.20 24.70
N ARG A 157 -13.69 4.49 24.91
CA ARG A 157 -14.01 5.04 26.24
C ARG A 157 -15.29 4.48 26.84
N ALA A 158 -16.35 4.32 26.05
CA ALA A 158 -17.65 3.88 26.54
C ALA A 158 -17.56 2.51 27.25
N ARG A 159 -16.70 1.60 26.75
CA ARG A 159 -16.50 0.28 27.35
C ARG A 159 -15.68 0.28 28.65
N HIS A 160 -14.91 1.34 28.91
CA HIS A 160 -14.17 1.48 30.17
C HIS A 160 -14.96 2.23 31.25
N ALA A 161 -16.19 2.66 30.95
CA ALA A 161 -17.08 3.34 31.89
C ALA A 161 -18.03 2.38 32.63
N GLU A 162 -18.00 1.08 32.29
CA GLU A 162 -18.71 -0.02 32.97
C GLU A 162 -17.73 -0.84 33.82
#